data_AF-A0A832LRV5-F1
#
_entry.id   AF-A0A832LRV5-F1
#
_cell.length_a   1.000
_cell.length_b   1.000
_cell.length_c   1.000
_cell.angle_alpha   90.00
_cell.angle_beta   90.00
_cell.angle_gamma   90.00
#
_symmetry.space_group_name_H-M   'P 1'
#
loop_
_entity.id
_entity.type
_entity.pdbx_description
1 polymer ?
#
loop_
_entity_poly.entity_id
_entity_poly.type
_entity_poly.pdbx_seq_one_letter_code
_entity_poly.pdbx_strand_id
1 'polypeptide(L)'
;MEYVKNVVCPFCGTLCDDIVCKVENNKIVGTINACRIAHNKFVHTKGATRYTKPLIRKNGEFVEVTYDEAIEKAAKILAESKRPLLYGWSCTECEAHAAGIELAEETGAVIDNTASVCHGPSVLALQDVGYPTCTLGEVKNRADVVVYWGCNPMHAHPRHISRHVFSRGFFRERGRPDRTLIVVDPRETDTAKLADIHLQVEFDRDYELIDAMRAYLLGHEILYDEVAGIPRETIEEAVEVMKNAQFGILFWGMGLTHSRGKHRNIDTAIMLTEDLNDFGKFNLIPMRGHYNVTGFNQVASWESGFPYCVDFSAGEPRYNPGETGANDLLQNREADAMMVIASDPGAHFPQTAVEHMAEIPVIAVEPHRTPTTELADIIIPPAIVGLEAEGTAYRMEGVPIRMRKVVETDLLSDREIVEKIMEKVREYKASK
;
A
#
# COMPACT_ATOMS: atom_id res chain seq x y z
N MET A 1 -12.50 1.41 -32.47
CA MET A 1 -11.91 0.66 -31.34
C MET A 1 -10.39 0.64 -31.48
N GLU A 2 -9.69 1.31 -30.58
CA GLU A 2 -8.22 1.34 -30.48
C GLU A 2 -7.73 0.38 -29.38
N TYR A 3 -6.50 -0.14 -29.51
CA TYR A 3 -5.85 -0.98 -28.52
C TYR A 3 -4.56 -0.33 -28.01
N VAL A 4 -4.62 0.24 -26.82
CA VAL A 4 -3.46 0.87 -26.17
C VAL A 4 -2.71 -0.20 -25.38
N LYS A 5 -1.48 -0.53 -25.79
CA LYS A 5 -0.65 -1.60 -25.19
C LYS A 5 0.30 -1.06 -24.12
N ASN A 6 0.88 -1.97 -23.33
CA ASN A 6 1.89 -1.69 -22.30
C ASN A 6 1.39 -0.63 -21.30
N VAL A 7 0.10 -0.71 -20.95
CA VAL A 7 -0.52 0.13 -19.92
C VAL A 7 -0.17 -0.44 -18.55
N VAL A 8 0.12 0.44 -17.61
CA VAL A 8 0.42 0.08 -16.22
C VAL A 8 -0.86 0.07 -15.39
N CYS A 9 -1.08 -0.99 -14.63
CA CYS A 9 -2.27 -1.20 -13.81
C CYS A 9 -2.23 -0.37 -12.52
N PRO A 10 -3.18 0.56 -12.29
CA PRO A 10 -3.19 1.42 -11.10
C PRO A 10 -3.91 0.77 -9.90
N PHE A 11 -3.75 -0.53 -9.64
CA PHE A 11 -4.48 -1.21 -8.55
C PHE A 11 -3.60 -1.64 -7.36
N CYS A 12 -2.87 -2.76 -7.49
CA CYS A 12 -2.06 -3.34 -6.41
C CYS A 12 -0.56 -3.20 -6.67
N GLY A 13 0.26 -3.44 -5.65
CA GLY A 13 1.72 -3.34 -5.67
C GLY A 13 2.43 -4.32 -6.60
N THR A 14 1.73 -5.24 -7.29
CA THR A 14 2.32 -6.02 -8.40
C THR A 14 2.56 -5.17 -9.64
N LEU A 15 1.88 -4.02 -9.75
CA LEU A 15 2.10 -2.98 -10.78
C LEU A 15 2.33 -3.58 -12.18
N CYS A 16 1.34 -4.32 -12.68
CA CYS A 16 1.42 -4.99 -13.98
C CYS A 16 1.50 -3.96 -15.10
N ASP A 17 2.50 -4.08 -15.98
CA ASP A 17 2.88 -3.12 -17.03
C ASP A 17 2.63 -3.64 -18.46
N ASP A 18 1.90 -4.75 -18.58
CA ASP A 18 1.59 -5.45 -19.82
C ASP A 18 0.08 -5.42 -20.17
N ILE A 19 -0.66 -4.47 -19.60
CA ILE A 19 -2.10 -4.35 -19.83
C ILE A 19 -2.36 -3.78 -21.23
N VAL A 20 -3.42 -4.26 -21.87
CA VAL A 20 -3.95 -3.66 -23.10
C VAL A 20 -5.34 -3.09 -22.82
N CYS A 21 -5.54 -1.80 -23.04
CA CYS A 21 -6.84 -1.13 -22.92
C CYS A 21 -7.52 -1.07 -24.28
N LYS A 22 -8.81 -1.41 -24.32
CA LYS A 22 -9.69 -1.24 -25.48
C LYS A 22 -10.39 0.10 -25.36
N VAL A 23 -10.13 1.02 -26.29
CA VAL A 23 -10.59 2.41 -26.22
C VAL A 23 -11.55 2.72 -27.37
N GLU A 24 -12.68 3.34 -27.05
CA GLU A 24 -13.68 3.80 -28.01
C GLU A 24 -14.29 5.11 -27.53
N ASN A 25 -14.32 6.13 -28.39
CA ASN A 25 -14.91 7.44 -28.10
C ASN A 25 -14.42 8.04 -26.75
N ASN A 26 -13.10 8.03 -26.55
CA ASN A 26 -12.44 8.50 -25.33
C ASN A 26 -12.87 7.75 -24.04
N LYS A 27 -13.28 6.48 -24.15
CA LYS A 27 -13.64 5.63 -23.01
C LYS A 27 -12.93 4.29 -23.08
N ILE A 28 -12.47 3.82 -21.93
CA ILE A 28 -11.93 2.45 -21.79
C ILE A 28 -13.13 1.50 -21.62
N VAL A 29 -13.38 0.68 -22.64
CA VAL A 29 -14.54 -0.24 -22.68
C VAL A 29 -14.16 -1.69 -22.37
N GLY A 30 -12.87 -1.97 -22.18
CA GLY A 30 -12.40 -3.29 -21.82
C GLY A 30 -10.89 -3.39 -21.72
N THR A 31 -10.40 -4.54 -21.26
CA THR A 31 -8.97 -4.80 -21.08
C THR A 31 -8.59 -6.20 -21.54
N ILE A 32 -7.30 -6.40 -21.82
CA ILE A 32 -6.64 -7.71 -22.00
C ILE A 32 -5.52 -7.79 -20.94
N ASN A 33 -5.21 -9.00 -20.46
CA ASN A 33 -4.22 -9.33 -19.42
C ASN A 33 -4.56 -8.85 -17.99
N ALA A 34 -5.37 -7.81 -17.81
CA ALA A 34 -5.82 -7.35 -16.49
C ALA A 34 -6.59 -8.47 -15.75
N CYS A 35 -6.32 -8.62 -14.45
CA CYS A 35 -7.17 -9.47 -13.59
C CYS A 35 -8.54 -8.82 -13.39
N ARG A 36 -9.49 -9.55 -12.80
CA ARG A 36 -10.86 -9.06 -12.52
C ARG A 36 -10.87 -7.71 -11.80
N ILE A 37 -10.02 -7.52 -10.80
CA ILE A 37 -9.99 -6.29 -10.01
C ILE A 37 -9.49 -5.12 -10.84
N ALA A 38 -8.37 -5.30 -11.55
CA ALA A 38 -7.81 -4.29 -12.43
C ALA A 38 -8.77 -3.91 -13.58
N HIS A 39 -9.44 -4.90 -14.18
CA HIS A 39 -10.46 -4.68 -15.21
C HIS A 39 -11.57 -3.76 -14.71
N ASN A 40 -12.09 -4.00 -13.49
CA ASN A 40 -13.13 -3.19 -12.89
C ASN A 40 -12.67 -1.77 -12.53
N LYS A 41 -11.36 -1.55 -12.31
CA LYS A 41 -10.81 -0.20 -12.16
C LYS A 41 -10.71 0.55 -13.49
N PHE A 42 -10.38 -0.15 -14.58
CA PHE A 42 -10.29 0.44 -15.92
C PHE A 42 -11.65 0.74 -16.55
N VAL A 43 -12.65 -0.12 -16.33
CA VAL A 43 -13.97 0.00 -16.99
C VAL A 43 -14.98 0.62 -16.03
N HIS A 44 -15.60 1.70 -16.46
CA HIS A 44 -16.68 2.32 -15.69
C HIS A 44 -17.86 1.36 -15.51
N THR A 45 -18.26 1.15 -14.25
CA THR A 45 -19.42 0.32 -13.91
C THR A 45 -20.70 1.15 -14.01
N LYS A 46 -21.66 0.71 -14.84
CA LYS A 46 -22.94 1.40 -15.03
C LYS A 46 -23.65 1.60 -13.67
N GLY A 47 -24.00 2.84 -13.35
CA GLY A 47 -24.68 3.21 -12.11
C GLY A 47 -23.74 3.58 -10.96
N ALA A 48 -22.42 3.39 -11.10
CA ALA A 48 -21.45 3.90 -10.13
C ALA A 48 -21.31 5.42 -10.29
N THR A 49 -21.27 6.14 -9.17
CA THR A 49 -21.06 7.59 -9.17
C THR A 49 -19.61 7.93 -9.53
N ARG A 50 -19.44 8.79 -10.53
CA ARG A 50 -18.20 9.52 -10.81
C ARG A 50 -18.54 11.00 -10.69
N TYR A 51 -17.95 11.67 -9.71
CA TYR A 51 -18.13 13.10 -9.56
C TYR A 51 -17.44 13.83 -10.73
N THR A 52 -18.12 14.82 -11.29
CA THR A 52 -17.63 15.64 -12.41
C THR A 52 -17.44 17.11 -12.01
N LYS A 53 -17.84 17.48 -10.79
CA LYS A 53 -17.66 18.80 -10.20
C LYS A 53 -17.39 18.68 -8.71
N PRO A 54 -16.66 19.64 -8.11
CA PRO A 54 -16.54 19.75 -6.67
C PRO A 54 -17.88 19.96 -5.96
N LEU A 55 -17.97 19.47 -4.73
CA LEU A 55 -19.14 19.55 -3.87
C LEU A 55 -18.77 20.12 -2.52
N ILE A 56 -19.62 20.98 -1.95
CA ILE A 56 -19.50 21.45 -0.56
C ILE A 56 -20.79 21.13 0.20
N ARG A 57 -20.65 20.60 1.41
CA ARG A 57 -21.78 20.36 2.31
C ARG A 57 -22.29 21.66 2.91
N LYS A 58 -23.59 21.92 2.77
CA LYS A 58 -24.33 23.06 3.35
C LYS A 58 -25.62 22.50 3.98
N ASN A 59 -25.78 22.66 5.30
CA ASN A 59 -26.97 22.19 6.05
C ASN A 59 -27.32 20.70 5.82
N GLY A 60 -26.30 19.83 5.73
CA GLY A 60 -26.49 18.38 5.53
C GLY A 60 -26.61 17.94 4.07
N GLU A 61 -26.78 18.85 3.12
CA GLU A 61 -26.86 18.54 1.68
C GLU A 61 -25.61 19.02 0.93
N PHE A 62 -25.25 18.34 -0.16
CA PHE A 62 -24.14 18.75 -1.02
C PHE A 62 -24.62 19.67 -2.15
N VAL A 63 -23.87 20.75 -2.38
CA VAL A 63 -24.09 21.70 -3.47
C VAL A 63 -22.88 21.69 -4.41
N GLU A 64 -23.13 21.63 -5.72
CA GLU A 64 -22.08 21.79 -6.74
C GLU A 64 -21.47 23.19 -6.70
N VAL A 65 -20.14 23.26 -6.73
CA VAL A 65 -19.37 24.50 -6.76
C VAL A 65 -18.25 24.43 -7.79
N THR A 66 -17.55 25.54 -8.03
CA THR A 66 -16.36 25.56 -8.88
C THR A 66 -15.14 24.98 -8.15
N TYR A 67 -14.10 24.61 -8.90
CA TYR A 67 -12.80 24.27 -8.30
C TYR A 67 -12.26 25.40 -7.44
N ASP A 68 -12.34 26.65 -7.91
CA ASP A 68 -11.87 27.81 -7.15
C ASP A 68 -12.58 27.92 -5.79
N GLU A 69 -13.91 27.80 -5.72
CA GLU A 69 -14.65 27.88 -4.43
C GLU A 69 -14.28 26.73 -3.50
N ALA A 70 -14.15 25.50 -4.02
CA ALA A 70 -13.79 24.34 -3.22
C ALA A 70 -12.35 24.39 -2.69
N ILE A 71 -11.40 24.77 -3.55
CA ILE A 71 -9.98 24.92 -3.22
C ILE A 71 -9.77 26.04 -2.22
N GLU A 72 -10.42 27.19 -2.41
CA GLU A 72 -10.36 28.33 -1.49
C GLU A 72 -10.82 27.92 -0.07
N LYS A 73 -11.94 27.20 0.03
CA LYS A 73 -12.46 26.72 1.32
C LYS A 73 -11.57 25.64 1.95
N ALA A 74 -11.03 24.73 1.14
CA ALA A 74 -10.08 23.71 1.61
C ALA A 74 -8.79 24.35 2.16
N ALA A 75 -8.21 25.29 1.42
CA ALA A 75 -7.01 26.03 1.82
C ALA A 75 -7.23 26.80 3.12
N LYS A 76 -8.40 27.44 3.29
CA LYS A 76 -8.75 28.13 4.52
C LYS A 76 -8.76 27.19 5.74
N ILE A 77 -9.38 26.01 5.61
CA ILE A 77 -9.41 24.99 6.68
C ILE A 77 -7.98 24.62 7.09
N LEU A 78 -7.13 24.31 6.12
CA LEU A 78 -5.74 23.91 6.39
C LEU A 78 -4.91 25.05 6.98
N ALA A 79 -5.12 26.29 6.54
CA ALA A 79 -4.39 27.45 7.04
C ALA A 79 -4.83 27.91 8.45
N GLU A 80 -6.05 27.55 8.88
CA GLU A 80 -6.58 27.88 10.22
C GLU A 80 -6.39 26.75 11.24
N SER A 81 -6.13 25.52 10.77
CA SER A 81 -5.89 24.33 11.58
C SER A 81 -4.58 24.42 12.38
N LYS A 82 -4.58 23.87 13.60
CA LYS A 82 -3.41 23.79 14.49
C LYS A 82 -2.69 22.46 14.38
N ARG A 83 -3.39 21.39 13.98
CA ARG A 83 -2.82 20.05 13.83
C ARG A 83 -3.51 19.34 12.65
N PRO A 84 -3.30 19.81 11.40
CA PRO A 84 -3.94 19.21 10.24
C PRO A 84 -3.34 17.84 9.94
N LEU A 85 -4.19 16.88 9.59
CA LEU A 85 -3.80 15.55 9.11
C LEU A 85 -4.00 15.44 7.60
N LEU A 86 -2.92 15.13 6.88
CA LEU A 86 -2.87 14.96 5.44
C LEU A 86 -2.66 13.48 5.10
N TYR A 87 -3.74 12.75 4.79
CA TYR A 87 -3.75 11.29 4.73
C TYR A 87 -4.14 10.69 3.36
N GLY A 88 -3.51 9.56 3.01
CA GLY A 88 -3.97 8.67 1.95
C GLY A 88 -2.87 8.32 0.95
N TRP A 89 -2.77 9.10 -0.13
CA TRP A 89 -1.69 9.19 -1.13
C TRP A 89 -1.40 7.94 -1.98
N SER A 90 -1.58 6.74 -1.46
CA SER A 90 -1.11 5.49 -2.06
C SER A 90 -1.76 5.11 -3.40
N CYS A 91 -2.82 5.81 -3.81
CA CYS A 91 -3.47 5.64 -5.11
C CYS A 91 -3.32 6.82 -6.09
N THR A 92 -2.40 7.76 -5.84
CA THR A 92 -1.97 8.78 -6.81
C THR A 92 -0.47 8.61 -7.17
N GLU A 93 0.06 9.50 -8.00
CA GLU A 93 1.44 9.44 -8.52
C GLU A 93 2.44 10.29 -7.72
N CYS A 94 3.73 10.08 -7.95
CA CYS A 94 4.80 10.63 -7.09
C CYS A 94 4.95 12.16 -7.16
N GLU A 95 4.57 12.82 -8.25
CA GLU A 95 4.66 14.29 -8.35
C GLU A 95 3.61 14.94 -7.43
N ALA A 96 2.40 14.37 -7.32
CA ALA A 96 1.40 14.73 -6.34
C ALA A 96 1.82 14.40 -4.90
N HIS A 97 2.62 13.35 -4.69
CA HIS A 97 3.20 13.06 -3.36
C HIS A 97 4.14 14.18 -2.92
N ALA A 98 5.05 14.62 -3.79
CA ALA A 98 6.00 15.70 -3.52
C ALA A 98 5.25 17.03 -3.23
N ALA A 99 4.26 17.37 -4.06
CA ALA A 99 3.40 18.55 -3.81
C ALA A 99 2.66 18.44 -2.46
N GLY A 100 2.26 17.22 -2.07
CA GLY A 100 1.62 16.96 -0.78
C GLY A 100 2.55 17.17 0.42
N ILE A 101 3.82 16.77 0.30
CA ILE A 101 4.84 16.97 1.33
C ILE A 101 5.15 18.47 1.47
N GLU A 102 5.32 19.20 0.36
CA GLU A 102 5.50 20.65 0.39
C GLU A 102 4.29 21.37 1.02
N LEU A 103 3.07 20.94 0.71
CA LEU A 103 1.86 21.45 1.36
C LEU A 103 1.85 21.13 2.87
N ALA A 104 2.34 19.97 3.29
CA ALA A 104 2.43 19.59 4.69
C ALA A 104 3.44 20.46 5.45
N GLU A 105 4.60 20.74 4.86
CA GLU A 105 5.57 21.71 5.39
C GLU A 105 4.95 23.10 5.53
N GLU A 106 4.30 23.59 4.48
CA GLU A 106 3.66 24.91 4.47
C GLU A 106 2.58 25.02 5.54
N THR A 107 1.81 23.96 5.77
CA THR A 107 0.71 23.95 6.75
C THR A 107 1.17 23.60 8.17
N GLY A 108 2.36 23.02 8.36
CA GLY A 108 2.78 22.43 9.63
C GLY A 108 1.99 21.16 9.98
N ALA A 109 1.56 20.42 8.96
CA ALA A 109 0.74 19.23 9.09
C ALA A 109 1.51 17.99 9.53
N VAL A 110 0.75 16.98 9.94
CA VAL A 110 1.21 15.60 9.88
C VAL A 110 0.81 15.00 8.54
N ILE A 111 1.76 14.49 7.77
CA ILE A 111 1.52 13.77 6.53
C ILE A 111 1.75 12.28 6.70
N ASP A 112 0.77 11.47 6.31
CA ASP A 112 0.79 10.02 6.48
C ASP A 112 0.11 9.31 5.31
N ASN A 113 0.51 8.10 4.97
CA ASN A 113 -0.14 7.31 3.92
C ASN A 113 -0.69 6.00 4.47
N THR A 114 -1.28 5.19 3.58
CA THR A 114 -1.86 3.90 3.97
C THR A 114 -0.84 2.90 4.55
N ALA A 115 0.46 3.20 4.60
CA ALA A 115 1.42 2.35 5.30
C ALA A 115 1.03 2.20 6.77
N SER A 116 0.56 3.24 7.45
CA SER A 116 0.17 3.19 8.87
C SER A 116 -0.90 2.15 9.19
N VAL A 117 -1.69 1.72 8.20
CA VAL A 117 -2.69 0.64 8.31
C VAL A 117 -2.36 -0.60 7.48
N CYS A 118 -1.15 -0.71 6.94
CA CYS A 118 -0.73 -1.80 6.05
C CYS A 118 0.65 -2.36 6.43
N HIS A 119 1.71 -1.88 5.76
CA HIS A 119 3.09 -2.33 5.95
C HIS A 119 3.94 -1.35 6.79
N GLY A 120 3.34 -0.38 7.48
CA GLY A 120 4.00 0.47 8.48
C GLY A 120 4.72 -0.36 9.55
N PRO A 121 4.11 -1.43 10.10
CA PRO A 121 4.82 -2.36 10.97
C PRO A 121 6.06 -2.99 10.32
N SER A 122 6.05 -3.23 9.01
CA SER A 122 7.24 -3.70 8.29
C SER A 122 8.31 -2.62 8.15
N VAL A 123 7.92 -1.34 8.01
CA VAL A 123 8.84 -0.20 8.02
C VAL A 123 9.54 -0.06 9.37
N LEU A 124 8.79 -0.20 10.48
CA LEU A 124 9.38 -0.20 11.82
C LEU A 124 10.40 -1.33 12.00
N ALA A 125 10.07 -2.55 11.56
CA ALA A 125 10.97 -3.69 11.67
C ALA A 125 12.25 -3.52 10.84
N LEU A 126 12.15 -3.07 9.58
CA LEU A 126 13.33 -2.91 8.74
C LEU A 126 14.26 -1.78 9.20
N GLN A 127 13.72 -0.79 9.93
CA GLN A 127 14.51 0.25 10.57
C GLN A 127 15.35 -0.30 11.73
N ASP A 128 14.83 -1.31 12.44
CA ASP A 128 15.52 -1.97 13.56
C ASP A 128 16.57 -2.99 13.07
N VAL A 129 16.21 -3.86 12.13
CA VAL A 129 17.02 -5.07 11.82
C VAL A 129 17.46 -5.24 10.37
N GLY A 130 17.06 -4.36 9.44
CA GLY A 130 17.53 -4.41 8.05
C GLY A 130 16.48 -4.87 7.03
N TYR A 131 16.88 -4.98 5.76
CA TYR A 131 15.96 -5.22 4.64
C TYR A 131 16.59 -6.03 3.49
N PRO A 132 16.81 -7.35 3.66
CA PRO A 132 17.45 -8.19 2.64
C PRO A 132 16.47 -8.54 1.50
N THR A 133 16.33 -7.63 0.53
CA THR A 133 15.37 -7.76 -0.58
C THR A 133 16.01 -8.05 -1.95
N CYS A 134 15.17 -8.29 -2.96
CA CYS A 134 15.55 -8.41 -4.36
C CYS A 134 14.41 -7.94 -5.28
N THR A 135 14.63 -7.90 -6.60
CA THR A 135 13.54 -7.57 -7.54
C THR A 135 12.75 -8.82 -7.95
N LEU A 136 11.47 -8.65 -8.36
CA LEU A 136 10.65 -9.77 -8.84
C LEU A 136 11.21 -10.45 -10.11
N GLY A 137 12.13 -9.79 -10.81
CA GLY A 137 12.89 -10.40 -11.90
C GLY A 137 13.84 -11.49 -11.41
N GLU A 138 14.50 -11.28 -10.26
CA GLU A 138 15.35 -12.28 -9.64
C GLU A 138 14.55 -13.48 -9.15
N VAL A 139 13.39 -13.23 -8.53
CA VAL A 139 12.45 -14.29 -8.12
C VAL A 139 12.05 -15.16 -9.32
N LYS A 140 11.57 -14.54 -10.40
CA LYS A 140 11.19 -15.27 -11.61
C LYS A 140 12.35 -16.13 -12.13
N ASN A 141 13.56 -15.59 -12.19
CA ASN A 141 14.68 -16.24 -12.85
C ASN A 141 15.40 -17.28 -12.00
N ARG A 142 15.39 -17.15 -10.66
CA ARG A 142 16.27 -17.93 -9.78
C ARG A 142 15.53 -18.73 -8.70
N ALA A 143 14.38 -18.26 -8.22
CA ALA A 143 13.79 -18.82 -7.01
C ALA A 143 13.32 -20.27 -7.18
N ASP A 144 13.86 -21.19 -6.39
CA ASP A 144 13.42 -22.59 -6.26
C ASP A 144 12.61 -22.83 -4.97
N VAL A 145 12.69 -21.94 -3.98
CA VAL A 145 11.77 -21.94 -2.83
C VAL A 145 11.04 -20.60 -2.77
N VAL A 146 9.71 -20.65 -2.75
CA VAL A 146 8.84 -19.48 -2.66
C VAL A 146 7.92 -19.65 -1.46
N VAL A 147 7.99 -18.72 -0.52
CA VAL A 147 7.13 -18.69 0.67
C VAL A 147 6.13 -17.55 0.55
N TYR A 148 4.84 -17.82 0.76
CA TYR A 148 3.83 -16.79 1.04
C TYR A 148 3.38 -16.91 2.48
N TRP A 149 3.76 -15.95 3.32
CA TRP A 149 3.47 -15.93 4.75
C TRP A 149 2.45 -14.85 5.09
N GLY A 150 1.29 -15.25 5.62
CA GLY A 150 0.24 -14.29 6.01
C GLY A 150 -0.26 -13.44 4.85
N CYS A 151 -0.26 -13.98 3.63
CA CYS A 151 -0.78 -13.30 2.45
C CYS A 151 -1.49 -14.26 1.47
N ASN A 152 -2.55 -13.75 0.83
CA ASN A 152 -3.37 -14.50 -0.13
C ASN A 152 -3.33 -13.81 -1.51
N PRO A 153 -2.23 -13.93 -2.27
CA PRO A 153 -2.07 -13.29 -3.58
C PRO A 153 -3.15 -13.69 -4.60
N MET A 154 -3.79 -14.86 -4.50
CA MET A 154 -4.90 -15.21 -5.42
C MET A 154 -6.06 -14.22 -5.36
N HIS A 155 -6.29 -13.60 -4.19
CA HIS A 155 -7.33 -12.60 -3.98
C HIS A 155 -6.81 -11.16 -3.95
N ALA A 156 -5.62 -10.93 -3.36
CA ALA A 156 -5.10 -9.58 -3.15
C ALA A 156 -4.16 -9.08 -4.27
N HIS A 157 -3.40 -9.98 -4.89
CA HIS A 157 -2.44 -9.68 -5.96
C HIS A 157 -2.56 -10.70 -7.10
N PRO A 158 -3.70 -10.77 -7.81
CA PRO A 158 -4.13 -12.00 -8.52
C PRO A 158 -3.20 -12.52 -9.61
N ARG A 159 -2.31 -11.66 -10.15
CA ARG A 159 -1.33 -12.04 -11.19
C ARG A 159 0.06 -12.33 -10.62
N HIS A 160 0.27 -12.20 -9.32
CA HIS A 160 1.59 -12.34 -8.72
C HIS A 160 2.14 -13.77 -8.88
N ILE A 161 1.35 -14.80 -8.52
CA ILE A 161 1.75 -16.20 -8.68
C ILE A 161 2.01 -16.54 -10.16
N SER A 162 1.18 -16.07 -11.09
CA SER A 162 1.40 -16.35 -12.52
C SER A 162 2.65 -15.69 -13.10
N ARG A 163 3.00 -14.48 -12.62
CA ARG A 163 4.19 -13.76 -13.07
C ARG A 163 5.50 -14.23 -12.43
N HIS A 164 5.45 -14.85 -11.24
CA HIS A 164 6.65 -15.11 -10.45
C HIS A 164 6.84 -16.57 -10.01
N VAL A 165 5.79 -17.40 -10.03
CA VAL A 165 5.85 -18.83 -9.67
C VAL A 165 5.62 -19.71 -10.90
N PHE A 166 4.49 -19.56 -11.59
CA PHE A 166 4.21 -20.36 -12.79
C PHE A 166 5.10 -20.00 -13.98
N SER A 167 5.63 -18.77 -14.01
CA SER A 167 6.51 -18.26 -15.04
C SER A 167 7.80 -19.09 -15.17
N ARG A 168 8.21 -19.35 -16.42
CA ARG A 168 9.53 -19.90 -16.73
C ARG A 168 10.57 -18.80 -16.64
N GLY A 169 11.65 -19.05 -15.91
CA GLY A 169 12.77 -18.15 -15.71
C GLY A 169 14.06 -18.66 -16.31
N PHE A 170 15.12 -17.85 -16.29
CA PHE A 170 16.42 -18.21 -16.86
C PHE A 170 17.03 -19.49 -16.26
N PHE A 171 17.00 -19.65 -14.92
CA PHE A 171 17.49 -20.85 -14.21
C PHE A 171 16.34 -21.74 -13.70
N ARG A 172 15.09 -21.40 -14.05
CA ARG A 172 13.85 -22.09 -13.65
C ARG A 172 12.99 -22.32 -14.88
N GLU A 173 13.57 -23.00 -15.86
CA GLU A 173 13.03 -23.14 -17.21
C GLU A 173 11.72 -23.93 -17.25
N ARG A 174 11.45 -24.79 -16.27
CA ARG A 174 10.21 -25.57 -16.20
C ARG A 174 9.08 -24.79 -15.54
N GLY A 175 9.37 -23.67 -14.88
CA GLY A 175 8.39 -22.85 -14.17
C GLY A 175 8.03 -23.49 -12.82
N ARG A 176 6.73 -23.68 -12.53
CA ARG A 176 6.26 -24.24 -11.24
C ARG A 176 6.93 -25.56 -10.82
N PRO A 177 7.19 -26.54 -11.71
CA PRO A 177 7.90 -27.77 -11.34
C PRO A 177 9.34 -27.58 -10.82
N ASP A 178 9.99 -26.44 -11.08
CA ASP A 178 11.32 -26.14 -10.54
C ASP A 178 11.24 -25.40 -9.18
N ARG A 179 10.06 -25.29 -8.58
CA ARG A 179 9.83 -24.48 -7.38
C ARG A 179 9.00 -25.23 -6.35
N THR A 180 9.48 -25.23 -5.11
CA THR A 180 8.71 -25.59 -3.92
C THR A 180 7.95 -24.36 -3.42
N LEU A 181 6.63 -24.47 -3.32
CA LEU A 181 5.74 -23.42 -2.83
C LEU A 181 5.31 -23.73 -1.40
N ILE A 182 5.68 -22.85 -0.47
CA ILE A 182 5.27 -22.93 0.94
C ILE A 182 4.26 -21.82 1.21
N VAL A 183 3.18 -22.14 1.90
CA VAL A 183 2.19 -21.16 2.38
C VAL A 183 2.04 -21.28 3.88
N VAL A 184 2.11 -20.15 4.59
CA VAL A 184 1.87 -20.06 6.03
C VAL A 184 0.64 -19.18 6.24
N ASP A 185 -0.50 -19.78 6.56
CA ASP A 185 -1.76 -19.10 6.78
C ASP A 185 -2.67 -19.98 7.66
N PRO A 186 -3.35 -19.45 8.69
CA PRO A 186 -4.27 -20.22 9.53
C PRO A 186 -5.45 -20.82 8.73
N ARG A 187 -5.74 -20.31 7.53
CA ARG A 187 -6.82 -20.78 6.68
C ARG A 187 -6.30 -21.53 5.47
N GLU A 188 -7.10 -22.48 4.97
CA GLU A 188 -6.91 -23.10 3.67
C GLU A 188 -7.36 -22.16 2.54
N THR A 189 -6.57 -21.11 2.27
CA THR A 189 -6.84 -20.13 1.22
C THR A 189 -6.68 -20.73 -0.19
N ASP A 190 -7.19 -20.05 -1.22
CA ASP A 190 -6.94 -20.47 -2.61
C ASP A 190 -5.47 -20.39 -3.00
N THR A 191 -4.64 -19.60 -2.28
CA THR A 191 -3.18 -19.68 -2.40
C THR A 191 -2.61 -20.93 -1.72
N ALA A 192 -3.09 -21.28 -0.51
CA ALA A 192 -2.65 -22.48 0.20
C ALA A 192 -2.92 -23.78 -0.59
N LYS A 193 -4.07 -23.85 -1.29
CA LYS A 193 -4.42 -25.00 -2.15
C LYS A 193 -3.46 -25.25 -3.32
N LEU A 194 -2.58 -24.28 -3.64
CA LEU A 194 -1.56 -24.41 -4.70
C LEU A 194 -0.19 -24.84 -4.13
N ALA A 195 -0.04 -24.82 -2.80
CA ALA A 195 1.22 -25.04 -2.11
C ALA A 195 1.62 -26.51 -2.13
N ASP A 196 2.93 -26.77 -2.12
CA ASP A 196 3.47 -28.10 -1.83
C ASP A 196 3.45 -28.35 -0.31
N ILE A 197 3.68 -27.30 0.48
CA ILE A 197 3.66 -27.33 1.94
C ILE A 197 2.75 -26.21 2.43
N HIS A 198 1.73 -26.56 3.20
CA HIS A 198 0.88 -25.59 3.91
C HIS A 198 1.10 -25.73 5.41
N LEU A 199 1.75 -24.73 6.01
CA LEU A 199 1.85 -24.61 7.46
C LEU A 199 0.61 -23.87 7.96
N GLN A 200 -0.40 -24.64 8.40
CA GLN A 200 -1.64 -24.09 8.92
C GLN A 200 -1.49 -23.63 10.38
N VAL A 201 -0.71 -22.58 10.56
CA VAL A 201 -0.34 -21.99 11.86
C VAL A 201 -1.57 -21.53 12.66
N GLU A 202 -1.55 -21.67 13.99
CA GLU A 202 -2.52 -21.03 14.86
C GLU A 202 -2.46 -19.50 14.74
N PHE A 203 -3.62 -18.83 14.72
CA PHE A 203 -3.66 -17.38 14.62
C PHE A 203 -2.98 -16.71 15.83
N ASP A 204 -2.35 -15.55 15.61
CA ASP A 204 -1.59 -14.81 16.62
C ASP A 204 -0.38 -15.57 17.22
N ARG A 205 0.13 -16.60 16.53
CA ARG A 205 1.28 -17.41 16.96
C ARG A 205 2.42 -17.48 15.95
N ASP A 206 2.42 -16.60 14.93
CA ASP A 206 3.51 -16.51 13.94
C ASP A 206 4.87 -16.21 14.58
N TYR A 207 4.91 -15.33 15.59
CA TYR A 207 6.15 -14.99 16.29
C TYR A 207 6.80 -16.22 16.94
N GLU A 208 6.00 -17.00 17.68
CA GLU A 208 6.46 -18.22 18.34
C GLU A 208 6.91 -19.28 17.31
N LEU A 209 6.21 -19.42 16.17
CA LEU A 209 6.64 -20.32 15.11
C LEU A 209 8.00 -19.91 14.53
N ILE A 210 8.21 -18.62 14.26
CA ILE A 210 9.48 -18.13 13.70
C ILE A 210 10.62 -18.29 14.72
N ASP A 211 10.37 -18.07 16.01
CA ASP A 211 11.34 -18.31 17.08
C ASP A 211 11.82 -19.78 17.09
N ALA A 212 10.88 -20.74 17.02
CA ALA A 212 11.20 -22.16 16.92
C ALA A 212 12.02 -22.49 15.65
N MET A 213 11.63 -21.92 14.50
CA MET A 213 12.37 -22.10 13.23
C MET A 213 13.80 -21.57 13.31
N ARG A 214 14.00 -20.39 13.93
CA ARG A 214 15.33 -19.77 14.10
C ARG A 214 16.19 -20.55 15.08
N ALA A 215 15.63 -21.00 16.20
CA ALA A 215 16.35 -21.83 17.16
C ALA A 215 16.89 -23.11 16.48
N TYR A 216 16.05 -23.80 15.71
CA TYR A 216 16.45 -24.99 14.96
C TYR A 216 17.48 -24.70 13.87
N LEU A 217 17.29 -23.62 13.09
CA LEU A 217 18.23 -23.18 12.06
C LEU A 217 19.65 -22.98 12.63
N LEU A 218 19.74 -22.40 13.83
CA LEU A 218 20.99 -22.11 14.54
C LEU A 218 21.55 -23.31 15.33
N GLY A 219 20.94 -24.50 15.21
CA GLY A 219 21.45 -25.74 15.80
C GLY A 219 21.02 -25.97 17.25
N HIS A 220 19.96 -25.30 17.72
CA HIS A 220 19.33 -25.55 19.01
C HIS A 220 18.10 -26.47 18.88
N GLU A 221 17.74 -27.16 19.97
CA GLU A 221 16.51 -27.94 20.02
C GLU A 221 15.28 -27.03 20.17
N ILE A 222 14.18 -27.39 19.51
CA ILE A 222 12.88 -26.75 19.73
C ILE A 222 12.31 -27.27 21.06
N LEU A 223 12.13 -26.35 22.01
CA LEU A 223 11.77 -26.67 23.39
C LEU A 223 10.46 -27.47 23.53
N TYR A 224 9.47 -27.20 22.69
CA TYR A 224 8.15 -27.82 22.73
C TYR A 224 7.96 -28.83 21.60
N ASP A 225 7.14 -29.85 21.83
CA ASP A 225 6.82 -30.86 20.80
C ASP A 225 5.89 -30.30 19.71
N GLU A 226 5.20 -29.20 19.99
CA GLU A 226 4.33 -28.47 19.06
C GLU A 226 4.44 -26.97 19.36
N VAL A 227 4.54 -26.14 18.32
CA VAL A 227 4.57 -24.67 18.42
C VAL A 227 3.59 -24.11 17.41
N ALA A 228 2.70 -23.22 17.86
CA ALA A 228 1.68 -22.59 17.02
C ALA A 228 0.80 -23.61 16.26
N GLY A 229 0.50 -24.75 16.89
CA GLY A 229 -0.25 -25.85 16.28
C GLY A 229 0.52 -26.68 15.25
N ILE A 230 1.83 -26.45 15.08
CA ILE A 230 2.68 -27.19 14.15
C ILE A 230 3.60 -28.14 14.94
N PRO A 231 3.59 -29.46 14.65
CA PRO A 231 4.48 -30.43 15.29
C PRO A 231 5.96 -30.09 15.03
N ARG A 232 6.82 -30.37 16.01
CA ARG A 232 8.28 -30.13 15.93
C ARG A 232 8.87 -30.64 14.63
N GLU A 233 8.62 -31.89 14.27
CA GLU A 233 9.15 -32.53 13.05
C GLU A 233 8.78 -31.75 11.78
N THR A 234 7.55 -31.24 11.69
CA THR A 234 7.11 -30.43 10.55
C THR A 234 7.81 -29.07 10.49
N ILE A 235 8.11 -28.46 11.65
CA ILE A 235 8.90 -27.22 11.72
C ILE A 235 10.33 -27.48 11.21
N GLU A 236 10.94 -28.56 11.69
CA GLU A 236 12.30 -28.98 11.30
C GLU A 236 12.38 -29.25 9.79
N GLU A 237 11.42 -30.00 9.23
CA GLU A 237 11.31 -30.27 7.80
C GLU A 237 11.18 -28.98 6.97
N ALA A 238 10.33 -28.04 7.41
CA ALA A 238 10.16 -26.76 6.72
C ALA A 238 11.45 -25.93 6.70
N VAL A 239 12.18 -25.89 7.83
CA VAL A 239 13.47 -25.21 7.92
C VAL A 239 14.51 -25.89 7.03
N GLU A 240 14.58 -27.22 6.99
CA GLU A 240 15.49 -27.94 6.10
C GLU A 240 15.20 -27.67 4.61
N VAL A 241 13.92 -27.57 4.22
CA VAL A 241 13.56 -27.14 2.86
C VAL A 241 14.09 -25.74 2.56
N MET A 242 13.95 -24.80 3.49
CA MET A 242 14.43 -23.42 3.32
C MET A 242 15.96 -23.34 3.30
N LYS A 243 16.65 -24.07 4.17
CA LYS A 243 18.12 -24.14 4.23
C LYS A 243 18.74 -24.66 2.94
N ASN A 244 18.08 -25.63 2.29
CA ASN A 244 18.56 -26.26 1.06
C ASN A 244 18.20 -25.49 -0.23
N ALA A 245 17.58 -24.30 -0.13
CA ALA A 245 17.23 -23.48 -1.29
C ALA A 245 18.47 -22.95 -2.01
N GLN A 246 18.51 -23.03 -3.35
CA GLN A 246 19.53 -22.32 -4.14
C GLN A 246 19.26 -20.80 -4.14
N PHE A 247 17.98 -20.43 -4.21
CA PHE A 247 17.48 -19.06 -4.08
C PHE A 247 16.07 -19.09 -3.49
N GLY A 248 15.94 -18.69 -2.23
CA GLY A 248 14.67 -18.54 -1.54
C GLY A 248 14.12 -17.12 -1.59
N ILE A 249 12.80 -17.01 -1.59
CA ILE A 249 12.08 -15.74 -1.41
C ILE A 249 10.94 -15.91 -0.40
N LEU A 250 10.88 -15.01 0.58
CA LEU A 250 9.78 -14.87 1.52
C LEU A 250 8.92 -13.65 1.14
N PHE A 251 7.72 -13.90 0.64
CA PHE A 251 6.68 -12.89 0.49
C PHE A 251 5.80 -12.87 1.74
N TRP A 252 5.55 -11.69 2.31
CA TRP A 252 4.65 -11.58 3.46
C TRP A 252 3.62 -10.46 3.35
N GLY A 253 2.53 -10.57 4.12
CA GLY A 253 1.45 -9.57 4.11
C GLY A 253 0.78 -9.37 5.46
N MET A 254 -0.52 -9.04 5.39
CA MET A 254 -1.29 -8.52 6.53
C MET A 254 -1.50 -9.54 7.66
N GLY A 255 -1.38 -10.84 7.37
CA GLY A 255 -1.43 -11.89 8.39
C GLY A 255 -0.33 -11.76 9.44
N LEU A 256 0.77 -11.08 9.13
CA LEU A 256 1.84 -10.77 10.08
C LEU A 256 1.78 -9.33 10.59
N THR A 257 1.38 -8.36 9.76
CA THR A 257 1.42 -6.93 10.14
C THR A 257 0.21 -6.49 10.98
N HIS A 258 -0.93 -7.18 10.88
CA HIS A 258 -2.16 -6.85 11.62
C HIS A 258 -2.40 -7.73 12.84
N SER A 259 -1.80 -8.91 12.90
CA SER A 259 -1.92 -9.86 14.02
C SER A 259 -1.11 -9.43 15.24
N ARG A 260 -1.30 -10.13 16.35
CA ARG A 260 -0.56 -9.90 17.61
C ARG A 260 0.94 -9.88 17.34
N GLY A 261 1.62 -8.84 17.83
CA GLY A 261 3.06 -8.61 17.61
C GLY A 261 3.38 -7.57 16.54
N LYS A 262 2.54 -7.44 15.49
CA LYS A 262 2.68 -6.45 14.41
C LYS A 262 4.11 -6.36 13.85
N HIS A 263 4.88 -5.34 14.24
CA HIS A 263 6.24 -5.11 13.73
C HIS A 263 7.23 -6.18 14.20
N ARG A 264 7.06 -6.75 15.41
CA ARG A 264 7.96 -7.79 15.92
C ARG A 264 7.82 -9.13 15.21
N ASN A 265 6.66 -9.39 14.59
CA ASN A 265 6.50 -10.53 13.68
C ASN A 265 7.38 -10.38 12.44
N ILE A 266 7.51 -9.14 11.95
CA ILE A 266 8.30 -8.84 10.74
C ILE A 266 9.80 -8.82 11.08
N ASP A 267 10.17 -8.27 12.23
CA ASP A 267 11.53 -8.29 12.79
C ASP A 267 12.10 -9.72 12.76
N THR A 268 11.43 -10.65 13.45
CA THR A 268 11.93 -12.03 13.53
C THR A 268 11.89 -12.75 12.16
N ALA A 269 10.96 -12.39 11.26
CA ALA A 269 10.96 -12.90 9.89
C ALA A 269 12.14 -12.38 9.04
N ILE A 270 12.54 -11.12 9.25
CA ILE A 270 13.74 -10.53 8.63
C ILE A 270 14.97 -11.26 9.16
N MET A 271 15.12 -11.39 10.48
CA MET A 271 16.25 -12.08 11.09
C MET A 271 16.35 -13.55 10.62
N LEU A 272 15.23 -14.29 10.55
CA LEU A 272 15.22 -15.63 9.97
C LEU A 272 15.75 -15.65 8.53
N THR A 273 15.34 -14.67 7.72
CA THR A 273 15.79 -14.55 6.32
C THR A 273 17.28 -14.24 6.23
N GLU A 274 17.81 -13.40 7.13
CA GLU A 274 19.24 -13.09 7.21
C GLU A 274 20.05 -14.31 7.65
N ASP A 275 19.64 -14.98 8.74
CA ASP A 275 20.28 -16.19 9.28
C ASP A 275 20.32 -17.32 8.23
N LEU A 276 19.28 -17.45 7.39
CA LEU A 276 19.25 -18.43 6.30
C LEU A 276 20.36 -18.23 5.26
N ASN A 277 20.88 -16.99 5.10
CA ASN A 277 21.92 -16.70 4.11
C ASN A 277 23.28 -17.36 4.44
N ASP A 278 23.49 -17.87 5.66
CA ASP A 278 24.66 -18.69 6.00
C ASP A 278 24.60 -20.10 5.36
N PHE A 279 23.42 -20.52 4.88
CA PHE A 279 23.18 -21.86 4.31
C PHE A 279 22.78 -21.81 2.84
N GLY A 280 21.85 -20.92 2.48
CA GLY A 280 21.31 -20.78 1.13
C GLY A 280 20.87 -19.35 0.85
N LYS A 281 20.92 -18.89 -0.41
CA LYS A 281 20.60 -17.49 -0.70
C LYS A 281 19.12 -17.22 -0.44
N PHE A 282 18.78 -16.41 0.55
CA PHE A 282 17.40 -16.05 0.88
C PHE A 282 17.18 -14.54 0.86
N ASN A 283 15.98 -14.11 0.47
CA ASN A 283 15.56 -12.70 0.46
C ASN A 283 14.08 -12.62 0.87
N LEU A 284 13.60 -11.40 1.08
CA LEU A 284 12.20 -11.12 1.41
C LEU A 284 11.65 -9.93 0.61
N ILE A 285 10.36 -9.98 0.27
CA ILE A 285 9.62 -8.86 -0.35
C ILE A 285 8.27 -8.68 0.35
N PRO A 286 7.96 -7.49 0.89
CA PRO A 286 6.65 -7.21 1.44
C PRO A 286 5.63 -7.16 0.30
N MET A 287 4.47 -7.80 0.47
CA MET A 287 3.37 -7.78 -0.50
C MET A 287 2.61 -6.45 -0.44
N ARG A 288 3.30 -5.33 -0.75
CA ARG A 288 2.78 -3.96 -0.67
C ARG A 288 1.41 -3.85 -1.34
N GLY A 289 0.48 -3.21 -0.65
CA GLY A 289 -0.95 -3.17 -1.00
C GLY A 289 -1.25 -2.40 -2.29
N HIS A 290 -1.49 -1.09 -2.17
CA HIS A 290 -1.81 -0.23 -3.32
C HIS A 290 -0.64 -0.06 -4.30
N TYR A 291 -0.97 0.24 -5.55
CA TYR A 291 0.01 0.31 -6.65
C TYR A 291 1.13 1.33 -6.43
N ASN A 292 0.93 2.35 -5.58
CA ASN A 292 1.94 3.36 -5.32
C ASN A 292 2.14 3.70 -3.83
N VAL A 293 1.75 2.81 -2.91
CA VAL A 293 2.09 2.96 -1.48
C VAL A 293 3.60 3.04 -1.29
N THR A 294 4.37 2.28 -2.07
CA THR A 294 5.84 2.33 -2.07
C THR A 294 6.34 3.70 -2.52
N GLY A 295 5.72 4.30 -3.53
CA GLY A 295 6.17 5.58 -4.08
C GLY A 295 6.08 6.70 -3.07
N PHE A 296 4.96 6.81 -2.34
CA PHE A 296 4.84 7.81 -1.29
C PHE A 296 5.95 7.68 -0.25
N ASN A 297 6.20 6.44 0.23
CA ASN A 297 7.23 6.25 1.25
C ASN A 297 8.64 6.56 0.72
N GLN A 298 8.91 6.31 -0.56
CA GLN A 298 10.17 6.73 -1.19
C GLN A 298 10.27 8.26 -1.24
N VAL A 299 9.22 8.94 -1.72
CA VAL A 299 9.18 10.41 -1.85
C VAL A 299 9.39 11.07 -0.49
N ALA A 300 8.57 10.70 0.50
CA ALA A 300 8.67 11.23 1.85
C ALA A 300 10.07 10.99 2.45
N SER A 301 10.66 9.81 2.22
CA SER A 301 12.00 9.50 2.74
C SER A 301 13.09 10.36 2.12
N TRP A 302 13.06 10.63 0.81
CA TRP A 302 14.11 11.44 0.17
C TRP A 302 13.95 12.94 0.44
N GLU A 303 12.74 13.43 0.70
CA GLU A 303 12.49 14.85 0.98
C GLU A 303 12.66 15.19 2.46
N SER A 304 12.13 14.35 3.36
CA SER A 304 12.07 14.64 4.80
C SER A 304 13.03 13.80 5.64
N GLY A 305 13.59 12.72 5.09
CA GLY A 305 14.33 11.71 5.83
C GLY A 305 13.45 10.61 6.45
N PHE A 306 12.12 10.71 6.38
CA PHE A 306 11.19 9.76 7.01
C PHE A 306 10.08 9.25 6.07
N PRO A 307 9.67 7.97 6.19
CA PRO A 307 8.81 7.33 5.18
C PRO A 307 7.29 7.59 5.31
N TYR A 308 6.77 7.85 6.51
CA TYR A 308 5.34 8.05 6.81
C TYR A 308 5.22 8.63 8.23
N CYS A 309 4.03 8.96 8.72
CA CYS A 309 3.84 9.58 10.06
C CYS A 309 4.77 10.81 10.30
N VAL A 310 4.99 11.65 9.28
CA VAL A 310 5.94 12.76 9.35
C VAL A 310 5.22 14.00 9.85
N ASP A 311 5.68 14.56 10.98
CA ASP A 311 5.11 15.74 11.63
C ASP A 311 5.98 16.98 11.35
N PHE A 312 5.41 17.97 10.67
CA PHE A 312 6.05 19.25 10.34
C PHE A 312 5.61 20.40 11.26
N SER A 313 4.86 20.15 12.33
CA SER A 313 4.31 21.19 13.21
C SER A 313 5.35 22.12 13.86
N ALA A 314 6.60 21.67 13.97
CA ALA A 314 7.72 22.45 14.52
C ALA A 314 8.58 23.15 13.46
N GLY A 315 8.33 22.89 12.17
CA GLY A 315 9.19 23.29 11.06
C GLY A 315 10.08 22.14 10.59
N GLU A 316 10.97 21.63 11.45
CA GLU A 316 11.74 20.43 11.12
C GLU A 316 10.88 19.14 11.16
N PRO A 317 11.15 18.16 10.27
CA PRO A 317 10.41 16.91 10.26
C PRO A 317 10.69 16.07 11.51
N ARG A 318 9.63 15.59 12.16
CA ARG A 318 9.68 14.63 13.29
C ARG A 318 8.91 13.35 12.93
N TYR A 319 9.31 12.21 13.49
CA TYR A 319 8.79 10.89 13.12
C TYR A 319 8.60 10.01 14.35
N ASN A 320 7.34 9.75 14.73
CA ASN A 320 6.99 8.89 15.86
C ASN A 320 5.71 8.08 15.57
N PRO A 321 5.73 7.02 14.72
CA PRO A 321 4.57 6.14 14.56
C PRO A 321 4.09 5.57 15.90
N GLY A 322 2.80 5.70 16.21
CA GLY A 322 2.23 5.50 17.55
C GLY A 322 1.85 6.81 18.25
N GLU A 323 2.37 7.94 17.79
CA GLU A 323 1.97 9.31 18.16
C GLU A 323 1.51 10.08 16.91
N THR A 324 2.32 10.06 15.84
CA THR A 324 2.11 10.87 14.62
C THR A 324 1.50 10.07 13.46
N GLY A 325 0.90 8.90 13.72
CA GLY A 325 0.15 8.16 12.72
C GLY A 325 -1.29 8.64 12.59
N ALA A 326 -1.90 8.46 11.40
CA ALA A 326 -3.27 8.90 11.15
C ALA A 326 -4.28 8.33 12.17
N ASN A 327 -4.17 7.04 12.50
CA ASN A 327 -5.03 6.42 13.51
C ASN A 327 -4.74 6.95 14.93
N ASP A 328 -3.49 7.22 15.25
CA ASP A 328 -3.10 7.74 16.56
C ASP A 328 -3.70 9.14 16.76
N LEU A 329 -3.50 10.04 15.80
CA LEU A 329 -4.01 11.41 15.83
C LEU A 329 -5.55 11.50 15.87
N LEU A 330 -6.24 10.62 15.14
CA LEU A 330 -7.70 10.60 15.15
C LEU A 330 -8.26 10.00 16.44
N GLN A 331 -7.73 8.86 16.89
CA GLN A 331 -8.24 8.18 18.10
C GLN A 331 -7.90 8.95 19.38
N ASN A 332 -6.75 9.63 19.42
CA ASN A 332 -6.38 10.53 20.52
C ASN A 332 -7.03 11.92 20.40
N ARG A 333 -7.78 12.16 19.31
CA ARG A 333 -8.52 13.41 19.05
C ARG A 333 -7.62 14.64 18.99
N GLU A 334 -6.41 14.46 18.47
CA GLU A 334 -5.40 15.51 18.32
C GLU A 334 -5.56 16.29 17.02
N ALA A 335 -5.94 15.61 15.93
CA ALA A 335 -6.16 16.27 14.65
C ALA A 335 -7.41 17.15 14.69
N ASP A 336 -7.32 18.39 14.22
CA ASP A 336 -8.45 19.34 14.18
C ASP A 336 -8.98 19.62 12.77
N ALA A 337 -8.33 19.06 11.74
CA ALA A 337 -8.80 18.98 10.36
C ALA A 337 -8.15 17.80 9.65
N MET A 338 -8.82 17.24 8.63
CA MET A 338 -8.28 16.14 7.82
C MET A 338 -8.45 16.41 6.33
N MET A 339 -7.37 16.31 5.57
CA MET A 339 -7.41 16.19 4.11
C MET A 339 -7.12 14.74 3.73
N VAL A 340 -8.05 14.12 3.02
CA VAL A 340 -7.94 12.78 2.45
C VAL A 340 -7.72 12.90 0.96
N ILE A 341 -6.71 12.21 0.44
CA ILE A 341 -6.42 12.14 -0.99
C ILE A 341 -6.15 10.70 -1.42
N ALA A 342 -6.82 10.25 -2.48
CA ALA A 342 -6.61 8.93 -3.08
C ALA A 342 -6.64 7.77 -2.06
N SER A 343 -7.57 7.83 -1.09
CA SER A 343 -7.79 6.81 -0.06
C SER A 343 -9.21 6.91 0.51
N ASP A 344 -9.62 5.89 1.26
CA ASP A 344 -10.97 5.80 1.82
C ASP A 344 -10.94 5.37 3.31
N PRO A 345 -10.43 6.22 4.22
CA PRO A 345 -10.40 5.94 5.66
C PRO A 345 -11.80 5.71 6.24
N GLY A 346 -12.85 6.35 5.71
CA GLY A 346 -14.22 6.11 6.17
C GLY A 346 -14.67 4.65 6.04
N ALA A 347 -14.12 3.89 5.08
CA ALA A 347 -14.40 2.46 4.92
C ALA A 347 -13.38 1.55 5.62
N HIS A 348 -12.16 2.02 5.83
CA HIS A 348 -11.00 1.17 6.16
C HIS A 348 -10.33 1.51 7.49
N PHE A 349 -10.76 2.56 8.19
CA PHE A 349 -10.32 2.85 9.56
C PHE A 349 -11.25 2.20 10.60
N PRO A 350 -10.72 1.90 11.80
CA PRO A 350 -11.54 1.47 12.92
C PRO A 350 -12.56 2.55 13.31
N GLN A 351 -13.67 2.10 13.89
CA GLN A 351 -14.80 2.95 14.24
C GLN A 351 -14.39 4.19 15.07
N THR A 352 -13.49 4.04 16.04
CA THR A 352 -13.03 5.14 16.91
C THR A 352 -12.37 6.28 16.14
N ALA A 353 -11.63 5.98 15.06
CA ALA A 353 -11.06 7.00 14.20
C ALA A 353 -12.14 7.67 13.33
N VAL A 354 -13.09 6.88 12.82
CA VAL A 354 -14.22 7.36 12.00
C VAL A 354 -15.16 8.29 12.81
N GLU A 355 -15.35 8.01 14.11
CA GLU A 355 -16.10 8.87 15.02
C GLU A 355 -15.50 10.28 15.11
N HIS A 356 -14.18 10.39 15.26
CA HIS A 356 -13.49 11.68 15.28
C HIS A 356 -13.53 12.39 13.91
N MET A 357 -13.43 11.63 12.80
CA MET A 357 -13.62 12.20 11.45
C MET A 357 -14.98 12.89 11.28
N ALA A 358 -16.04 12.44 11.96
CA ALA A 358 -17.37 13.04 11.87
C ALA A 358 -17.50 14.38 12.61
N GLU A 359 -16.49 14.77 13.40
CA GLU A 359 -16.51 15.93 14.29
C GLU A 359 -15.55 17.05 13.86
N ILE A 360 -14.67 16.77 12.89
CA ILE A 360 -13.69 17.71 12.36
C ILE A 360 -13.95 17.99 10.87
N PRO A 361 -13.45 19.11 10.32
CA PRO A 361 -13.54 19.37 8.88
C PRO A 361 -12.81 18.30 8.06
N VAL A 362 -13.51 17.69 7.10
CA VAL A 362 -12.94 16.68 6.19
C VAL A 362 -12.97 17.16 4.74
N ILE A 363 -11.80 17.23 4.13
CA ILE A 363 -11.61 17.50 2.69
C ILE A 363 -11.29 16.19 1.99
N ALA A 364 -12.04 15.81 0.96
CA ALA A 364 -11.82 14.58 0.20
C ALA A 364 -11.48 14.88 -1.27
N VAL A 365 -10.23 14.62 -1.67
CA VAL A 365 -9.80 14.60 -3.07
C VAL A 365 -10.05 13.19 -3.62
N GLU A 366 -11.27 12.98 -4.15
CA GLU A 366 -11.80 11.66 -4.47
C GLU A 366 -12.75 11.69 -5.69
N PRO A 367 -12.53 10.83 -6.71
CA PRO A 367 -13.37 10.80 -7.91
C PRO A 367 -14.74 10.11 -7.72
N HIS A 368 -14.89 9.22 -6.74
CA HIS A 368 -16.06 8.36 -6.58
C HIS A 368 -16.78 8.55 -5.25
N ARG A 369 -18.05 8.13 -5.20
CA ARG A 369 -18.80 8.07 -3.95
C ARG A 369 -18.27 6.95 -3.06
N THR A 370 -17.80 7.30 -1.87
CA THR A 370 -17.23 6.40 -0.86
C THR A 370 -17.75 6.72 0.55
N PRO A 371 -17.60 5.82 1.53
CA PRO A 371 -17.83 6.14 2.94
C PRO A 371 -17.09 7.40 3.41
N THR A 372 -15.87 7.67 2.92
CA THR A 372 -15.18 8.94 3.22
C THR A 372 -15.93 10.15 2.68
N THR A 373 -16.45 10.10 1.44
CA THR A 373 -17.23 11.23 0.90
C THR A 373 -18.53 11.50 1.65
N GLU A 374 -19.11 10.48 2.30
CA GLU A 374 -20.28 10.65 3.17
C GLU A 374 -19.96 11.41 4.46
N LEU A 375 -18.70 11.40 4.90
CA LEU A 375 -18.21 12.17 6.05
C LEU A 375 -17.63 13.53 5.64
N ALA A 376 -17.29 13.71 4.37
CA ALA A 376 -16.63 14.93 3.89
C ALA A 376 -17.52 16.18 3.96
N ASP A 377 -16.87 17.33 4.20
CA ASP A 377 -17.44 18.67 4.04
C ASP A 377 -17.18 19.25 2.64
N ILE A 378 -16.08 18.83 2.02
CA ILE A 378 -15.65 19.26 0.69
C ILE A 378 -15.20 18.04 -0.09
N ILE A 379 -15.71 17.86 -1.30
CA ILE A 379 -15.28 16.82 -2.24
C ILE A 379 -14.70 17.52 -3.48
N ILE A 380 -13.48 17.16 -3.88
CA ILE A 380 -12.78 17.71 -5.05
C ILE A 380 -12.39 16.54 -5.97
N PRO A 381 -13.10 16.30 -7.09
CA PRO A 381 -12.85 15.11 -7.91
C PRO A 381 -11.66 15.26 -8.85
N PRO A 382 -10.62 14.40 -8.76
CA PRO A 382 -9.48 14.45 -9.66
C PRO A 382 -9.66 13.62 -10.95
N ALA A 383 -8.74 13.84 -11.90
CA ALA A 383 -8.40 12.89 -12.96
C ALA A 383 -7.72 11.63 -12.36
N ILE A 384 -8.08 10.44 -12.83
CA ILE A 384 -7.57 9.17 -12.29
C ILE A 384 -6.20 8.82 -12.89
N VAL A 385 -5.17 8.69 -12.06
CA VAL A 385 -3.83 8.23 -12.48
C VAL A 385 -3.87 6.83 -13.09
N GLY A 386 -3.16 6.66 -14.21
CA GLY A 386 -3.10 5.41 -14.99
C GLY A 386 -4.27 5.21 -15.97
N LEU A 387 -5.24 6.13 -15.97
CA LEU A 387 -6.35 6.19 -16.91
C LEU A 387 -6.40 7.55 -17.62
N GLU A 388 -6.47 8.62 -16.85
CA GLU A 388 -6.71 10.01 -17.28
C GLU A 388 -5.53 10.94 -16.99
N ALA A 389 -4.65 10.52 -16.08
CA ALA A 389 -3.39 11.19 -15.75
C ALA A 389 -2.21 10.19 -15.80
N GLU A 390 -1.02 10.71 -16.04
CA GLU A 390 0.25 9.98 -16.01
C GLU A 390 1.09 10.41 -14.81
N GLY A 391 2.13 9.63 -14.48
CA GLY A 391 3.04 9.96 -13.38
C GLY A 391 3.79 8.72 -12.91
N THR A 392 4.78 8.89 -12.03
CA THR A 392 5.61 7.75 -11.58
C THR A 392 4.90 6.97 -10.49
N ALA A 393 4.99 5.63 -10.55
CA ALA A 393 4.63 4.74 -9.45
C ALA A 393 5.73 3.72 -9.15
N TYR A 394 5.84 3.27 -7.90
CA TYR A 394 6.82 2.28 -7.48
C TYR A 394 6.16 0.94 -7.15
N ARG A 395 6.68 -0.13 -7.76
CA ARG A 395 6.27 -1.52 -7.46
C ARG A 395 6.64 -1.92 -6.03
N MET A 396 6.11 -3.03 -5.53
CA MET A 396 6.32 -3.49 -4.15
C MET A 396 7.79 -3.59 -3.71
N GLU A 397 8.69 -3.98 -4.62
CA GLU A 397 10.15 -4.07 -4.40
C GLU A 397 10.94 -2.82 -4.82
N GLY A 398 10.27 -1.68 -5.08
CA GLY A 398 10.92 -0.41 -5.39
C GLY A 398 11.29 -0.16 -6.85
N VAL A 399 10.82 -0.98 -7.81
CA VAL A 399 11.01 -0.69 -9.24
C VAL A 399 10.07 0.46 -9.68
N PRO A 400 10.59 1.61 -10.16
CA PRO A 400 9.76 2.70 -10.66
C PRO A 400 9.26 2.42 -12.08
N ILE A 401 7.97 2.68 -12.33
CA ILE A 401 7.32 2.55 -13.63
C ILE A 401 6.40 3.75 -13.84
N ARG A 402 6.48 4.41 -15.00
CA ARG A 402 5.59 5.54 -15.33
C ARG A 402 4.20 5.04 -15.72
N MET A 403 3.18 5.42 -14.95
CA MET A 403 1.77 5.28 -15.25
C MET A 403 1.42 6.07 -16.51
N ARG A 404 0.46 5.58 -17.31
CA ARG A 404 0.09 6.19 -18.58
C ARG A 404 -1.27 6.85 -18.52
N LYS A 405 -1.40 8.00 -19.18
CA LYS A 405 -2.67 8.58 -19.59
C LYS A 405 -3.18 7.82 -20.82
N VAL A 406 -4.39 7.27 -20.74
CA VAL A 406 -5.03 6.43 -21.76
C VAL A 406 -6.21 7.14 -22.42
N VAL A 407 -6.93 7.98 -21.68
CA VAL A 407 -8.05 8.79 -22.15
C VAL A 407 -7.94 10.22 -21.63
N GLU A 408 -8.63 11.15 -22.29
CA GLU A 408 -8.70 12.56 -21.93
C GLU A 408 -9.81 12.84 -20.89
N THR A 409 -9.62 13.87 -20.07
CA THR A 409 -10.62 14.36 -19.10
C THR A 409 -10.48 15.88 -18.93
N ASP A 410 -11.58 16.54 -18.55
CA ASP A 410 -11.60 17.98 -18.22
C ASP A 410 -11.36 18.24 -16.71
N LEU A 411 -11.23 17.18 -15.91
CA LEU A 411 -10.94 17.28 -14.47
C LEU A 411 -9.45 17.57 -14.24
N LEU A 412 -9.15 18.32 -13.18
CA LEU A 412 -7.76 18.56 -12.76
C LEU A 412 -7.13 17.27 -12.23
N SER A 413 -5.83 17.11 -12.44
CA SER A 413 -5.04 16.05 -11.76
C SER A 413 -4.93 16.29 -10.26
N ASP A 414 -4.62 15.23 -9.51
CA ASP A 414 -4.33 15.34 -8.07
C ASP A 414 -3.24 16.39 -7.79
N ARG A 415 -2.16 16.38 -8.57
CA ARG A 415 -1.06 17.35 -8.46
C ARG A 415 -1.55 18.79 -8.62
N GLU A 416 -2.30 19.08 -9.68
CA GLU A 416 -2.83 20.43 -9.93
C GLU A 416 -3.77 20.91 -8.82
N ILE A 417 -4.56 20.00 -8.23
CA ILE A 417 -5.42 20.31 -7.09
C ILE A 417 -4.57 20.68 -5.86
N VAL A 418 -3.56 19.87 -5.53
CA VAL A 418 -2.68 20.10 -4.38
C VAL A 418 -1.87 21.38 -4.53
N GLU A 419 -1.29 21.63 -5.72
CA GLU A 419 -0.53 22.86 -6.01
C GLU A 419 -1.40 24.12 -5.85
N LYS A 420 -2.64 24.08 -6.34
CA LYS A 420 -3.58 25.20 -6.18
C LYS A 420 -4.03 25.41 -4.74
N ILE A 421 -4.23 24.33 -3.96
CA ILE A 421 -4.50 24.44 -2.53
C ILE A 421 -3.30 25.08 -1.82
N MET A 422 -2.08 24.67 -2.14
CA MET A 422 -0.85 25.22 -1.56
C MET A 422 -0.69 26.72 -1.86
N GLU A 423 -0.92 27.15 -3.10
CA GLU A 423 -0.92 28.57 -3.47
C GLU A 423 -1.90 29.38 -2.60
N LYS A 424 -3.13 28.87 -2.44
CA LYS A 424 -4.14 29.51 -1.58
C LYS A 424 -3.79 29.49 -0.10
N VAL A 425 -3.20 28.43 0.42
CA VAL A 425 -2.70 28.38 1.81
C VAL A 425 -1.68 29.49 2.04
N ARG A 426 -0.73 29.69 1.11
CA ARG A 426 0.28 30.75 1.18
C ARG A 426 -0.36 32.14 1.19
N GLU A 427 -1.35 32.38 0.33
CA GLU A 427 -2.13 33.64 0.33
C GLU A 427 -2.83 33.88 1.67
N TYR A 428 -3.49 32.85 2.23
CA TYR A 428 -4.17 32.93 3.52
C TYR A 428 -3.19 33.22 4.67
N LYS A 429 -2.04 32.55 4.71
CA LYS A 429 -1.02 32.76 5.73
C LYS A 429 -0.35 34.14 5.63
N ALA A 430 -0.14 34.67 4.42
CA ALA A 430 0.45 36.00 4.21
C ALA A 430 -0.50 37.17 4.54
N SER A 431 -1.81 36.93 4.57
CA SER A 431 -2.82 37.94 4.88
C SER A 431 -3.13 38.11 6.38
N LYS A 432 -2.57 37.24 7.24
CA LYS A 432 -2.60 37.35 8.70
C LYS A 432 -1.33 38.02 9.20
#